data_AF-A0A9W6N9G0-F1
#
_entry.id   AF-A0A9W6N9G0-F1
#
_cell.length_a   1.000
_cell.length_b   1.000
_cell.length_c   1.000
_cell.angle_alpha   90.00
_cell.angle_beta   90.00
_cell.angle_gamma   90.00
#
_symmetry.space_group_name_H-M   'P 1'
#
loop_
_entity.id
_entity.type
_entity.pdbx_description
1 polymer ?
#
loop_
_entity_poly.entity_id
_entity_poly.type
_entity_poly.pdbx_seq_one_letter_code
_entity_poly.pdbx_strand_id
1 'polypeptide(L)'
;MLRLSRPILAMGLAASLLSTAAVLPAIAQTPPPAAAPAGPPPGGASLDVNVFYDQLGDYGSWVEHPDYQYVFIPSNVAPGWRPYQEGRWVWTDAYGWYWESYEPFGWATYHYGRWGYDPAYGWFWVPGDTWAPAWVTWRRGGGRTGWAPIAPERPGYAVGRAAQYSAPVAESWVFVEDRYMGEEDLSPYVAPIPAIGLYLEAAPDYYEPSWDDGYYVNRGFGADVYGPPIRERIVSREVVYVDRQDELFYDAGRLGIFAPFIAFGDRLAPPPRYERRIDPDRRPLIRQYVREGRNYRGQPGLYAPSAALLGALEPEQRRELRQRRYGDPDGYRRDIDRIERERADRIRELRREADSRADTLERERRQSVEQRRQQVDRIRAEQRARAERVNARPDAAPGARPGMPPGARPGVPPGAGPAPRPGMPPDPRPDAARGNQQQEIERRRAEQDRQRQQQDQQRQQMEQRRQQADQQRQQQDRQRQQMEQRRQQADQQRQQQDRQRQQMEQRRQQADQQRQQQDRQRQQMEQRRQQADQQRQQQDQRRQQMEQRRQQADQQRQQQDQRRQQMEQRRQQGDQQRQQQQDQRRQQMEQRRQQADQQRQQQEQRRGPPQQQGGGGGGDGKPQRKLPQPNE
;
A
#
# COMPACT_ATOMS: atom_id res chain seq x y z
N MET A 1 12.68 66.53 23.19
CA MET A 1 11.26 66.75 22.85
C MET A 1 10.60 65.38 22.81
N LEU A 2 10.01 64.95 23.94
CA LEU A 2 8.56 64.66 24.12
C LEU A 2 8.05 63.58 23.15
N ARG A 3 7.48 62.43 23.52
CA ARG A 3 6.98 61.80 24.77
C ARG A 3 6.82 60.30 24.41
N LEU A 4 7.33 59.33 25.21
CA LEU A 4 6.61 58.57 26.27
C LEU A 4 5.40 57.77 25.71
N SER A 5 5.12 56.50 26.01
CA SER A 5 5.60 55.47 26.96
C SER A 5 4.88 54.16 26.58
N ARG A 6 5.54 53.02 26.42
CA ARG A 6 5.96 52.01 27.42
C ARG A 6 4.84 51.29 28.23
N PRO A 7 4.96 49.95 28.37
CA PRO A 7 3.97 49.01 28.91
C PRO A 7 4.23 48.68 30.39
N ILE A 8 3.28 48.07 31.11
CA ILE A 8 3.58 47.36 32.37
C ILE A 8 2.72 46.09 32.54
N LEU A 9 3.45 44.99 32.70
CA LEU A 9 3.06 43.71 33.29
C LEU A 9 3.15 43.85 34.82
N ALA A 10 2.16 43.40 35.59
CA ALA A 10 2.37 43.03 36.99
C ALA A 10 1.27 42.10 37.50
N MET A 11 1.73 41.02 38.14
CA MET A 11 0.99 39.95 38.81
C MET A 11 0.24 40.42 40.07
N GLY A 12 -0.82 39.66 40.39
CA GLY A 12 -1.02 39.10 41.73
C GLY A 12 -2.07 39.78 42.61
N LEU A 13 -3.16 39.07 42.90
CA LEU A 13 -3.55 38.59 44.25
C LEU A 13 -5.01 38.15 44.29
N ALA A 14 -5.23 37.03 44.95
CA ALA A 14 -6.53 36.44 45.25
C ALA A 14 -7.19 37.16 46.45
N ALA A 15 -8.52 37.31 46.41
CA ALA A 15 -9.45 36.81 47.44
C ALA A 15 -10.88 37.36 47.22
N SER A 16 -11.80 36.42 47.03
CA SER A 16 -13.19 36.35 47.52
C SER A 16 -14.17 37.48 47.21
N LEU A 17 -15.30 37.14 46.55
CA LEU A 17 -16.66 37.57 46.93
C LEU A 17 -17.75 36.71 46.23
N LEU A 18 -18.55 36.06 47.08
CA LEU A 18 -19.98 35.71 46.98
C LEU A 18 -20.51 34.76 45.90
N SER A 19 -20.88 33.57 46.39
CA SER A 19 -21.82 32.61 45.84
C SER A 19 -23.18 33.21 45.48
N THR A 20 -23.66 32.92 44.26
CA THR A 20 -25.04 32.47 44.04
C THR A 20 -25.01 31.36 43.00
N ALA A 21 -25.30 30.14 43.44
CA ALA A 21 -25.37 28.95 42.59
C ALA A 21 -26.75 28.89 41.93
N ALA A 22 -26.83 29.14 40.63
CA ALA A 22 -27.96 28.71 39.82
C ALA A 22 -27.74 27.23 39.47
N VAL A 23 -28.42 26.34 40.18
CA VAL A 23 -28.49 24.91 39.85
C VAL A 23 -29.38 24.77 38.63
N LEU A 24 -28.78 24.69 37.44
CA LEU A 24 -29.46 24.15 36.28
C LEU A 24 -29.50 22.63 36.42
N PRO A 25 -30.65 21.97 36.20
CA PRO A 25 -30.68 20.51 36.12
C PRO A 25 -29.80 20.10 34.95
N ALA A 26 -28.73 19.35 35.26
CA ALA A 26 -27.97 18.64 34.26
C ALA A 26 -28.91 17.65 33.58
N ILE A 27 -29.47 18.05 32.44
CA ILE A 27 -29.97 17.09 31.47
C ILE A 27 -28.73 16.27 31.13
N ALA A 28 -28.70 15.02 31.58
CA ALA A 28 -27.71 14.05 31.16
C ALA A 28 -27.81 13.98 29.64
N GLN A 29 -26.99 14.77 28.96
CA GLN A 29 -26.64 14.52 27.58
C GLN A 29 -26.03 13.13 27.64
N THR A 30 -26.79 12.13 27.18
CA THR A 30 -26.18 10.85 26.85
C THR A 30 -25.03 11.23 25.94
N PRO A 31 -23.77 10.93 26.33
CA PRO A 31 -22.66 11.18 25.43
C PRO A 31 -23.02 10.52 24.09
N PRO A 32 -22.65 11.12 22.94
CA PRO A 32 -22.76 10.40 21.67
C PRO A 32 -22.20 9.00 21.90
N PRO A 33 -22.86 7.93 21.40
CA PRO A 33 -22.38 6.57 21.63
C PRO A 33 -20.89 6.58 21.33
N ALA A 34 -20.10 6.40 22.39
CA ALA A 34 -18.66 6.36 22.23
C ALA A 34 -18.43 5.26 21.20
N ALA A 35 -17.74 5.59 20.11
CA ALA A 35 -17.29 4.58 19.17
C ALA A 35 -16.68 3.46 20.01
N ALA A 36 -17.19 2.23 19.84
CA ALA A 36 -16.69 1.09 20.59
C ALA A 36 -15.15 1.14 20.54
N PRO A 37 -14.45 0.94 21.67
CA PRO A 37 -12.99 0.99 21.65
C PRO A 37 -12.53 0.02 20.56
N ALA A 38 -11.88 0.56 19.53
CA ALA A 38 -11.20 -0.29 18.58
C ALA A 38 -10.05 -0.98 19.34
N GLY A 39 -9.65 -2.17 18.89
CA GLY A 39 -8.70 -3.03 19.59
C GLY A 39 -9.35 -4.32 20.14
N PRO A 40 -8.65 -5.47 20.05
CA PRO A 40 -9.09 -6.69 20.73
C PRO A 40 -9.23 -6.41 22.24
N PRO A 41 -10.21 -7.01 22.94
CA PRO A 41 -10.43 -6.77 24.35
C PRO A 41 -9.16 -7.10 25.17
N PRO A 42 -8.75 -6.23 26.13
CA PRO A 42 -7.65 -6.53 27.03
C PRO A 42 -7.91 -7.85 27.77
N GLY A 43 -6.99 -8.81 27.67
CA GLY A 43 -7.14 -10.15 28.27
C GLY A 43 -7.77 -11.21 27.36
N GLY A 44 -7.86 -10.97 26.04
CA GLY A 44 -8.22 -12.01 25.06
C GLY A 44 -7.31 -13.25 25.12
N ALA A 45 -7.79 -14.36 24.57
CA ALA A 45 -7.07 -15.64 24.55
C ALA A 45 -5.65 -15.46 23.96
N SER A 46 -4.65 -15.92 24.71
CA SER A 46 -3.27 -16.02 24.24
C SER A 46 -3.05 -17.41 23.67
N LEU A 47 -2.72 -17.49 22.38
CA LEU A 47 -2.38 -18.73 21.69
C LEU A 47 -0.89 -18.77 21.37
N ASP A 48 -0.35 -19.97 21.29
CA ASP A 48 1.03 -20.19 20.88
C ASP A 48 1.13 -20.14 19.34
N VAL A 49 2.29 -19.73 18.81
CA VAL A 49 2.60 -19.70 17.36
C VAL A 49 2.28 -21.03 16.64
N ASN A 50 2.29 -22.16 17.35
CA ASN A 50 1.89 -23.48 16.83
C ASN A 50 0.50 -23.47 16.19
N VAL A 51 -0.42 -22.57 16.59
CA VAL A 51 -1.73 -22.42 15.93
C VAL A 51 -1.58 -22.16 14.43
N PHE A 52 -0.56 -21.39 14.04
CA PHE A 52 -0.25 -21.16 12.63
C PHE A 52 0.36 -22.42 12.00
N TYR A 53 1.31 -23.06 12.67
CA TYR A 53 1.99 -24.24 12.14
C TYR A 53 1.00 -25.36 11.79
N ASP A 54 0.11 -25.65 12.71
CA ASP A 54 -0.87 -26.72 12.58
C ASP A 54 -1.93 -26.41 11.53
N GLN A 55 -2.52 -25.20 11.58
CA GLN A 55 -3.66 -24.87 10.72
C GLN A 55 -3.28 -24.46 9.30
N LEU A 56 -2.06 -23.97 9.08
CA LEU A 56 -1.59 -23.62 7.74
C LEU A 56 -0.92 -24.79 7.02
N GLY A 57 -0.50 -25.83 7.75
CA GLY A 57 0.23 -26.98 7.19
C GLY A 57 -0.49 -27.70 6.05
N ASP A 58 -1.82 -27.66 6.00
CA ASP A 58 -2.63 -28.29 4.94
C ASP A 58 -2.72 -27.45 3.65
N TYR A 59 -2.35 -26.17 3.71
CA TYR A 59 -2.52 -25.23 2.61
C TYR A 59 -1.20 -24.79 1.96
N GLY A 60 -0.07 -25.29 2.46
CA GLY A 60 1.23 -24.89 1.97
C GLY A 60 2.36 -25.61 2.68
N SER A 61 3.50 -24.96 2.79
CA SER A 61 4.69 -25.57 3.35
C SER A 61 5.43 -24.60 4.26
N TRP A 62 5.81 -25.09 5.43
CA TRP A 62 6.70 -24.37 6.32
C TRP A 62 8.14 -24.60 5.87
N VAL A 63 8.89 -23.51 5.72
CA VAL A 63 10.26 -23.56 5.20
C VAL A 63 11.19 -22.78 6.10
N GLU A 64 12.35 -23.34 6.38
CA GLU A 64 13.43 -22.64 7.08
C GLU A 64 14.01 -21.54 6.17
N HIS A 65 13.87 -20.29 6.62
CA HIS A 65 14.35 -19.09 5.96
C HIS A 65 15.51 -18.47 6.77
N PRO A 66 16.64 -18.14 6.11
CA PRO A 66 17.84 -17.68 6.80
C PRO A 66 17.61 -16.39 7.60
N ASP A 67 16.74 -15.51 7.10
CA ASP A 67 16.47 -14.22 7.75
C ASP A 67 15.26 -14.27 8.70
N TYR A 68 14.33 -15.23 8.57
CA TYR A 68 12.99 -15.13 9.20
C TYR A 68 12.56 -16.40 9.95
N GLN A 69 13.50 -17.30 10.25
CA GLN A 69 13.22 -18.57 10.91
C GLN A 69 12.29 -19.45 10.06
N TYR A 70 11.02 -19.65 10.42
CA TYR A 70 10.11 -20.51 9.65
C TYR A 70 9.04 -19.68 8.94
N VAL A 71 9.04 -19.73 7.61
CA VAL A 71 8.08 -18.99 6.78
C VAL A 71 7.08 -19.95 6.16
N PHE A 72 5.84 -19.49 6.00
CA PHE A 72 4.81 -20.24 5.29
C PHE A 72 4.82 -19.89 3.81
N ILE A 73 4.80 -20.89 2.95
CA ILE A 73 4.70 -20.73 1.49
C ILE A 73 3.41 -21.40 1.00
N PRO A 74 2.44 -20.64 0.47
CA PRO A 74 1.17 -21.20 0.04
C PRO A 74 1.36 -22.10 -1.19
N SER A 75 0.54 -23.14 -1.26
CA SER A 75 0.45 -24.04 -2.40
C SER A 75 -0.87 -23.84 -3.16
N ASN A 76 -0.98 -24.38 -4.38
CA ASN A 76 -2.21 -24.35 -5.18
C ASN A 76 -2.77 -22.94 -5.47
N VAL A 77 -1.90 -21.94 -5.56
CA VAL A 77 -2.26 -20.57 -5.97
C VAL A 77 -2.15 -20.40 -7.48
N ALA A 78 -2.94 -19.48 -8.05
CA ALA A 78 -2.94 -19.22 -9.49
C ALA A 78 -1.58 -18.72 -10.02
N PRO A 79 -1.30 -18.90 -11.34
CA PRO A 79 -0.19 -18.22 -11.99
C PRO A 79 -0.26 -16.69 -11.80
N GLY A 80 0.84 -16.09 -11.36
CA GLY A 80 0.90 -14.65 -11.09
C GLY A 80 0.11 -14.20 -9.86
N TRP A 81 -0.29 -15.13 -8.99
CA TRP A 81 -0.92 -14.83 -7.71
C TRP A 81 -0.07 -13.91 -6.84
N ARG A 82 -0.76 -13.06 -6.06
CA ARG A 82 -0.17 -12.12 -5.11
C ARG A 82 -1.04 -12.00 -3.87
N PRO A 83 -0.46 -11.70 -2.70
CA PRO A 83 -1.20 -11.41 -1.48
C PRO A 83 -2.24 -10.30 -1.68
N TYR A 84 -3.39 -10.42 -1.00
CA TYR A 84 -4.50 -9.45 -1.07
C TYR A 84 -5.09 -9.29 -2.49
N GLN A 85 -4.99 -10.32 -3.33
CA GLN A 85 -5.59 -10.32 -4.66
C GLN A 85 -7.00 -10.93 -4.67
N GLU A 86 -7.25 -11.89 -3.78
CA GLU A 86 -8.46 -12.71 -3.80
C GLU A 86 -9.30 -12.57 -2.53
N GLY A 87 -10.39 -11.82 -2.68
CA GLY A 87 -11.19 -11.37 -1.57
C GLY A 87 -11.93 -10.08 -1.89
N ARG A 88 -12.36 -9.40 -0.83
CA ARG A 88 -12.94 -8.07 -0.90
C ARG A 88 -12.49 -7.19 0.26
N TRP A 89 -12.59 -5.88 0.03
CA TRP A 89 -12.47 -4.90 1.10
C TRP A 89 -13.83 -4.68 1.75
N VAL A 90 -13.88 -4.79 3.08
CA VAL A 90 -15.05 -4.54 3.90
C VAL A 90 -14.79 -3.32 4.76
N TRP A 91 -15.70 -2.36 4.76
CA TRP A 91 -15.58 -1.22 5.65
C TRP A 91 -16.11 -1.57 7.05
N THR A 92 -15.33 -1.25 8.07
CA THR A 92 -15.68 -1.40 9.49
C THR A 92 -15.52 -0.08 10.20
N ASP A 93 -16.43 0.23 11.13
CA ASP A 93 -16.38 1.49 11.87
C ASP A 93 -15.14 1.57 12.78
N ALA A 94 -14.77 0.44 13.39
CA ALA A 94 -13.64 0.31 14.32
C ALA A 94 -12.28 0.42 13.61
N TYR A 95 -12.08 -0.31 12.50
CA TYR A 95 -10.75 -0.52 11.92
C TYR A 95 -10.54 0.09 10.54
N GLY A 96 -11.61 0.62 9.90
CA GLY A 96 -11.58 0.99 8.49
C GLY A 96 -11.66 -0.25 7.60
N TRP A 97 -10.79 -0.34 6.61
CA TRP A 97 -10.78 -1.42 5.63
C TRP A 97 -10.25 -2.73 6.22
N TYR A 98 -11.13 -3.72 6.34
CA TYR A 98 -10.82 -5.11 6.65
C TYR A 98 -10.73 -5.93 5.35
N TRP A 99 -9.71 -6.77 5.23
CA TRP A 99 -9.59 -7.69 4.09
C TRP A 99 -10.33 -8.99 4.38
N GLU A 100 -11.43 -9.24 3.67
CA GLU A 100 -12.13 -10.52 3.71
C GLU A 100 -11.58 -11.42 2.59
N SER A 101 -10.70 -12.34 2.97
CA SER A 101 -10.06 -13.27 2.03
C SER A 101 -10.92 -14.50 1.74
N TYR A 102 -10.73 -15.04 0.52
CA TYR A 102 -11.33 -16.30 0.08
C TYR A 102 -10.38 -17.48 0.13
N GLU A 103 -9.20 -17.25 0.68
CA GLU A 103 -8.16 -18.23 0.77
C GLU A 103 -8.17 -18.84 2.17
N PRO A 104 -8.04 -20.18 2.28
CA PRO A 104 -8.20 -20.86 3.57
C PRO A 104 -7.13 -20.47 4.59
N PHE A 105 -5.97 -20.00 4.13
CA PHE A 105 -4.89 -19.48 4.97
C PHE A 105 -5.06 -18.00 5.35
N GLY A 106 -6.01 -17.28 4.72
CA GLY A 106 -6.14 -15.83 4.79
C GLY A 106 -6.49 -15.28 6.17
N TRP A 107 -7.19 -16.06 6.99
CA TRP A 107 -7.51 -15.68 8.38
C TRP A 107 -6.25 -15.37 9.20
N ALA A 108 -5.15 -16.09 8.94
CA ALA A 108 -3.86 -15.85 9.57
C ALA A 108 -3.04 -14.89 8.74
N THR A 109 -2.77 -15.23 7.47
CA THR A 109 -1.70 -14.57 6.71
C THR A 109 -1.98 -13.12 6.33
N TYR A 110 -3.24 -12.69 6.36
CA TYR A 110 -3.64 -11.32 6.06
C TYR A 110 -3.89 -10.46 7.30
N HIS A 111 -4.04 -11.09 8.46
CA HIS A 111 -4.33 -10.40 9.72
C HIS A 111 -3.17 -10.46 10.71
N TYR A 112 -2.31 -11.46 10.58
CA TYR A 112 -1.09 -11.64 11.34
C TYR A 112 0.12 -11.62 10.40
N GLY A 113 1.26 -11.13 10.86
CA GLY A 113 2.52 -11.24 10.13
C GLY A 113 2.69 -10.34 8.90
N ARG A 114 3.65 -10.70 8.03
CA ARG A 114 4.06 -9.90 6.85
C ARG A 114 4.37 -10.79 5.66
N TRP A 115 4.02 -10.32 4.46
CA TRP A 115 4.36 -11.01 3.21
C TRP A 115 5.70 -10.51 2.68
N GLY A 116 6.58 -11.44 2.28
CA GLY A 116 7.83 -11.15 1.59
C GLY A 116 7.91 -11.87 0.24
N TYR A 117 8.94 -11.52 -0.54
CA TYR A 117 9.20 -12.15 -1.84
C TYR A 117 10.71 -12.34 -2.07
N ASP A 118 11.10 -13.53 -2.51
CA ASP A 118 12.45 -13.86 -2.97
C ASP A 118 12.33 -14.98 -4.03
N PRO A 119 12.93 -14.87 -5.23
CA PRO A 119 12.91 -15.95 -6.23
C PRO A 119 13.36 -17.35 -5.75
N ALA A 120 14.14 -17.44 -4.68
CA ALA A 120 14.51 -18.71 -4.04
C ALA A 120 13.34 -19.39 -3.31
N TYR A 121 12.28 -18.64 -2.98
CA TYR A 121 11.12 -19.10 -2.21
C TYR A 121 9.77 -18.82 -2.90
N GLY A 122 9.69 -17.80 -3.76
CA GLY A 122 8.44 -17.19 -4.22
C GLY A 122 7.89 -16.18 -3.21
N TRP A 123 6.58 -16.01 -3.20
CA TRP A 123 5.87 -15.39 -2.09
C TRP A 123 5.95 -16.24 -0.84
N PHE A 124 6.31 -15.62 0.29
CA PHE A 124 6.33 -16.26 1.60
C PHE A 124 5.73 -15.34 2.66
N TRP A 125 5.17 -15.94 3.70
CA TRP A 125 4.60 -15.24 4.83
C TRP A 125 5.43 -15.47 6.08
N VAL A 126 5.76 -14.37 6.77
CA VAL A 126 6.47 -14.36 8.06
C VAL A 126 5.44 -14.18 9.18
N PRO A 127 5.33 -15.12 10.12
CA PRO A 127 4.44 -15.01 11.28
C PRO A 127 4.64 -13.74 12.09
N GLY A 128 3.56 -13.23 12.68
CA GLY A 128 3.58 -12.08 13.60
C GLY A 128 2.60 -12.25 14.74
N ASP A 129 2.76 -11.45 15.80
CA ASP A 129 2.03 -11.55 17.07
C ASP A 129 0.78 -10.67 17.14
N THR A 130 0.77 -9.61 16.34
CA THR A 130 -0.22 -8.56 16.41
C THR A 130 -1.24 -8.73 15.30
N TRP A 131 -2.51 -8.72 15.67
CA TRP A 131 -3.62 -8.71 14.73
C TRP A 131 -3.81 -7.32 14.10
N ALA A 132 -4.14 -7.28 12.81
CA ALA A 132 -4.57 -6.09 12.09
C ALA A 132 -5.72 -6.42 11.10
N PRO A 133 -6.57 -5.43 10.76
CA PRO A 133 -7.60 -5.61 9.74
C PRO A 133 -7.03 -5.96 8.35
N ALA A 134 -5.82 -5.47 8.04
CA ALA A 134 -4.96 -5.89 6.95
C ALA A 134 -3.59 -5.20 7.07
N TRP A 135 -2.50 -5.91 6.77
CA TRP A 135 -1.14 -5.36 6.75
C TRP A 135 -0.75 -4.83 5.36
N VAL A 136 -1.34 -3.71 4.97
CA VAL A 136 -1.17 -3.13 3.63
C VAL A 136 -0.83 -1.64 3.66
N THR A 137 -0.27 -1.12 2.57
CA THR A 137 -0.19 0.32 2.28
C THR A 137 -1.06 0.65 1.07
N TRP A 138 -1.50 1.91 0.92
CA TRP A 138 -2.51 2.31 -0.07
C TRP A 138 -2.02 3.38 -1.05
N ARG A 139 -2.56 3.31 -2.27
CA ARG A 139 -2.39 4.27 -3.36
C ARG A 139 -3.71 4.60 -4.01
N ARG A 140 -3.89 5.86 -4.42
CA ARG A 140 -5.08 6.28 -5.17
C ARG A 140 -4.77 7.36 -6.19
N GLY A 141 -5.50 7.31 -7.30
CA GLY A 141 -5.47 8.32 -8.35
C GLY A 141 -5.81 7.70 -9.71
N GLY A 142 -6.07 8.54 -10.71
CA GLY A 142 -6.44 8.07 -12.05
C GLY A 142 -7.71 7.19 -12.08
N GLY A 143 -8.63 7.39 -11.13
CA GLY A 143 -9.88 6.62 -10.97
C GLY A 143 -9.66 5.18 -10.47
N ARG A 144 -8.53 4.92 -9.81
CA ARG A 144 -8.16 3.61 -9.29
C ARG A 144 -7.71 3.70 -7.84
N THR A 145 -7.99 2.64 -7.11
CA THR A 145 -7.45 2.36 -5.78
C THR A 145 -6.54 1.16 -5.86
N GLY A 146 -5.37 1.25 -5.23
CA GLY A 146 -4.42 0.16 -5.12
C GLY A 146 -3.90 -0.02 -3.72
N TRP A 147 -3.44 -1.23 -3.43
CA TRP A 147 -2.86 -1.63 -2.16
C TRP A 147 -1.71 -2.61 -2.37
N ALA A 148 -0.78 -2.65 -1.44
CA ALA A 148 0.30 -3.64 -1.42
C ALA A 148 0.54 -4.14 0.00
N PRO A 149 0.89 -5.43 0.18
CA PRO A 149 1.33 -5.93 1.48
C PRO A 149 2.55 -5.15 1.98
N ILE A 150 2.66 -5.02 3.30
CA ILE A 150 3.86 -4.49 3.96
C ILE A 150 4.88 -5.62 4.12
N ALA A 151 6.12 -5.36 3.71
CA ALA A 151 7.22 -6.30 3.81
C ALA A 151 7.69 -6.52 5.26
N PRO A 152 8.30 -7.67 5.58
CA PRO A 152 9.11 -7.80 6.79
C PRO A 152 10.27 -6.80 6.75
N GLU A 153 10.54 -6.19 7.89
CA GLU A 153 11.44 -5.04 8.04
C GLU A 153 12.67 -5.30 8.91
N ARG A 154 12.77 -6.51 9.45
CA ARG A 154 13.90 -6.97 10.25
C ARG A 154 13.96 -8.50 10.25
N PRO A 155 15.14 -9.10 10.53
CA PRO A 155 15.25 -10.53 10.74
C PRO A 155 14.40 -11.04 11.91
N GLY A 156 14.03 -12.31 11.83
CA GLY A 156 13.13 -13.01 12.75
C GLY A 156 11.66 -12.86 12.38
N TYR A 157 10.78 -13.21 13.32
CA TYR A 157 9.33 -13.04 13.14
C TYR A 157 8.89 -11.58 13.18
N ALA A 158 7.76 -11.31 12.53
CA ALA A 158 7.17 -9.99 12.36
C ALA A 158 6.37 -9.55 13.61
N VAL A 159 7.07 -9.50 14.74
CA VAL A 159 6.54 -9.14 16.05
C VAL A 159 6.35 -7.62 16.15
N GLY A 160 5.18 -7.20 16.63
CA GLY A 160 4.81 -5.82 16.90
C GLY A 160 4.60 -4.95 15.67
N ARG A 161 4.84 -3.65 15.87
CA ARG A 161 4.61 -2.62 14.87
C ARG A 161 5.64 -2.64 13.75
N ALA A 162 5.16 -2.37 12.53
CA ALA A 162 6.01 -2.05 11.41
C ALA A 162 6.66 -0.65 11.58
N ALA A 163 7.99 -0.60 11.58
CA ALA A 163 8.84 0.54 11.38
C ALA A 163 8.81 1.09 9.94
N GLN A 164 8.55 0.25 8.92
CA GLN A 164 8.50 0.66 7.52
C GLN A 164 7.31 0.06 6.77
N TYR A 165 6.61 0.87 5.98
CA TYR A 165 5.41 0.49 5.23
C TYR A 165 5.71 0.25 3.74
N SER A 166 6.83 -0.41 3.45
CA SER A 166 7.28 -0.65 2.06
C SER A 166 6.77 -1.98 1.51
N ALA A 167 6.44 -2.00 0.23
CA ALA A 167 6.10 -3.23 -0.48
C ALA A 167 7.32 -4.18 -0.62
N PRO A 168 7.11 -5.51 -0.67
CA PRO A 168 8.17 -6.49 -0.92
C PRO A 168 8.88 -6.29 -2.25
N VAL A 169 8.11 -6.17 -3.33
CA VAL A 169 8.55 -5.95 -4.71
C VAL A 169 7.61 -4.99 -5.44
N ALA A 170 8.03 -4.43 -6.57
CA ALA A 170 7.17 -3.54 -7.36
C ALA A 170 5.87 -4.21 -7.82
N GLU A 171 5.92 -5.52 -8.10
CA GLU A 171 4.79 -6.35 -8.52
C GLU A 171 3.77 -6.59 -7.39
N SER A 172 4.07 -6.25 -6.14
CA SER A 172 3.19 -6.45 -4.97
C SER A 172 1.88 -5.67 -5.04
N TRP A 173 1.81 -4.60 -5.84
CA TRP A 173 0.65 -3.70 -5.88
C TRP A 173 -0.54 -4.30 -6.64
N VAL A 174 -1.64 -4.49 -5.95
CA VAL A 174 -2.94 -4.82 -6.52
C VAL A 174 -3.69 -3.51 -6.81
N PHE A 175 -4.27 -3.39 -8.00
CA PHE A 175 -5.06 -2.23 -8.39
C PHE A 175 -6.41 -2.68 -8.93
N VAL A 176 -7.46 -1.92 -8.59
CA VAL A 176 -8.79 -2.01 -9.21
C VAL A 176 -9.26 -0.60 -9.57
N GLU A 177 -10.20 -0.51 -10.50
CA GLU A 177 -10.93 0.75 -10.70
C GLU A 177 -11.82 1.04 -9.49
N ASP A 178 -11.96 2.32 -9.14
CA ASP A 178 -12.74 2.75 -7.97
C ASP A 178 -14.16 2.17 -7.96
N ARG A 179 -14.75 2.00 -9.16
CA ARG A 179 -16.09 1.40 -9.33
C ARG A 179 -16.20 -0.04 -8.83
N TYR A 180 -15.10 -0.75 -8.64
CA TYR A 180 -15.12 -2.13 -8.16
C TYR A 180 -14.86 -2.25 -6.66
N MET A 181 -14.49 -1.18 -5.95
CA MET A 181 -14.14 -1.26 -4.52
C MET A 181 -15.27 -1.78 -3.62
N GLY A 182 -16.52 -1.66 -4.04
CA GLY A 182 -17.69 -2.19 -3.33
C GLY A 182 -18.16 -3.57 -3.81
N GLU A 183 -17.41 -4.25 -4.68
CA GLU A 183 -17.80 -5.57 -5.19
C GLU A 183 -17.59 -6.67 -4.16
N GLU A 184 -18.41 -7.72 -4.25
CA GLU A 184 -18.28 -8.89 -3.39
C GLU A 184 -17.09 -9.78 -3.74
N ASP A 185 -16.42 -9.57 -4.86
CA ASP A 185 -15.19 -10.28 -5.25
C ASP A 185 -14.37 -9.38 -6.17
N LEU A 186 -13.16 -9.00 -5.72
CA LEU A 186 -12.27 -8.11 -6.47
C LEU A 186 -11.42 -8.88 -7.48
N SER A 187 -11.23 -10.18 -7.29
CA SER A 187 -10.31 -11.03 -8.06
C SER A 187 -10.46 -10.94 -9.60
N PRO A 188 -11.68 -10.83 -10.16
CA PRO A 188 -11.89 -10.68 -11.61
C PRO A 188 -11.50 -9.30 -12.15
N TYR A 189 -11.50 -8.29 -11.27
CA TYR A 189 -11.29 -6.88 -11.62
C TYR A 189 -9.87 -6.38 -11.34
N VAL A 190 -9.02 -7.23 -10.74
CA VAL A 190 -7.62 -6.92 -10.48
C VAL A 190 -6.88 -6.67 -11.79
N ALA A 191 -6.15 -5.55 -11.81
CA ALA A 191 -5.24 -5.17 -12.86
C ALA A 191 -4.16 -6.24 -13.12
N PRO A 192 -3.82 -6.50 -14.40
CA PRO A 192 -2.70 -7.36 -14.74
C PRO A 192 -1.37 -6.73 -14.30
N ILE A 193 -0.40 -7.55 -13.89
CA ILE A 193 0.88 -7.09 -13.35
C ILE A 193 1.63 -6.11 -14.27
N PRO A 194 1.70 -6.33 -15.60
CA PRO A 194 2.39 -5.41 -16.50
C PRO A 194 1.83 -3.97 -16.50
N ALA A 195 0.58 -3.76 -16.07
CA ALA A 195 -0.07 -2.44 -16.03
C ALA A 195 0.22 -1.65 -14.74
N ILE A 196 0.73 -2.29 -13.68
CA ILE A 196 0.94 -1.67 -12.36
C ILE A 196 1.78 -0.40 -12.44
N GLY A 197 2.86 -0.41 -13.23
CA GLY A 197 3.77 0.73 -13.34
C GLY A 197 3.06 1.99 -13.82
N LEU A 198 2.14 1.84 -14.79
CA LEU A 198 1.32 2.95 -15.29
C LEU A 198 0.34 3.46 -14.22
N TYR A 199 -0.21 2.55 -13.40
CA TYR A 199 -1.17 2.92 -12.36
C TYR A 199 -0.50 3.57 -11.16
N LEU A 200 0.71 3.15 -10.81
CA LEU A 200 1.53 3.83 -9.80
C LEU A 200 1.89 5.26 -10.21
N GLU A 201 2.16 5.51 -11.50
CA GLU A 201 2.38 6.87 -12.00
C GLU A 201 1.11 7.74 -11.90
N ALA A 202 -0.06 7.14 -12.13
CA ALA A 202 -1.34 7.82 -12.08
C ALA A 202 -1.94 7.94 -10.67
N ALA A 203 -1.32 7.32 -9.65
CA ALA A 203 -1.81 7.25 -8.28
C ALA A 203 -0.87 7.97 -7.29
N PRO A 204 -0.85 9.32 -7.29
CA PRO A 204 0.05 10.10 -6.44
C PRO A 204 -0.34 10.08 -4.96
N ASP A 205 -1.62 9.86 -4.65
CA ASP A 205 -2.08 9.86 -3.27
C ASP A 205 -1.61 8.58 -2.59
N TYR A 206 -1.01 8.73 -1.42
CA TYR A 206 -0.41 7.66 -0.64
C TYR A 206 -0.92 7.72 0.80
N TYR A 207 -1.28 6.57 1.36
CA TYR A 207 -1.71 6.47 2.75
C TYR A 207 -0.99 5.33 3.46
N GLU A 208 -0.40 5.67 4.60
CA GLU A 208 0.15 4.72 5.57
C GLU A 208 -0.85 4.51 6.70
N PRO A 209 -1.11 3.26 7.08
CA PRO A 209 -1.96 2.96 8.22
C PRO A 209 -1.45 3.52 9.55
N SER A 210 -2.38 3.88 10.41
CA SER A 210 -2.10 4.44 11.75
C SER A 210 -2.07 3.36 12.83
N TRP A 211 -1.41 3.71 13.93
CA TRP A 211 -1.46 2.97 15.18
C TRP A 211 -2.17 3.85 16.19
N ASP A 212 -3.41 3.49 16.50
CA ASP A 212 -4.27 4.26 17.39
C ASP A 212 -4.51 3.41 18.64
N ASP A 213 -4.25 3.97 19.83
CA ASP A 213 -4.47 3.32 21.13
C ASP A 213 -3.94 1.87 21.25
N GLY A 214 -2.81 1.57 20.61
CA GLY A 214 -2.12 0.28 20.69
C GLY A 214 -2.55 -0.77 19.66
N TYR A 215 -3.44 -0.43 18.72
CA TYR A 215 -3.86 -1.33 17.64
C TYR A 215 -3.74 -0.68 16.26
N TYR A 216 -3.70 -1.54 15.25
CA TYR A 216 -3.55 -1.14 13.85
C TYR A 216 -4.89 -0.69 13.26
N VAL A 217 -4.93 0.52 12.68
CA VAL A 217 -6.11 1.05 11.99
C VAL A 217 -5.80 1.26 10.51
N ASN A 218 -6.60 0.62 9.66
CA ASN A 218 -6.43 0.63 8.22
C ASN A 218 -7.48 1.51 7.55
N ARG A 219 -7.50 2.83 7.83
CA ARG A 219 -8.51 3.72 7.24
C ARG A 219 -8.37 3.83 5.71
N GLY A 220 -7.17 3.62 5.17
CA GLY A 220 -6.89 3.90 3.76
C GLY A 220 -7.25 5.36 3.45
N PHE A 221 -7.89 5.57 2.29
CA PHE A 221 -8.46 6.87 1.92
C PHE A 221 -9.89 7.08 2.47
N GLY A 222 -10.39 6.21 3.35
CA GLY A 222 -11.78 6.25 3.80
C GLY A 222 -12.77 5.67 2.78
N ALA A 223 -14.03 5.49 3.19
CA ALA A 223 -15.13 5.11 2.28
C ALA A 223 -15.79 6.34 1.63
N ASP A 224 -15.56 7.53 2.17
CA ASP A 224 -16.17 8.80 1.74
C ASP A 224 -15.51 9.41 0.50
N VAL A 225 -14.31 8.97 0.13
CA VAL A 225 -13.64 9.38 -1.11
C VAL A 225 -14.27 8.80 -2.37
N TYR A 226 -15.17 7.82 -2.23
CA TYR A 226 -15.96 7.28 -3.31
C TYR A 226 -17.30 8.02 -3.40
N GLY A 227 -17.67 8.47 -4.60
CA GLY A 227 -18.99 9.04 -4.84
C GLY A 227 -20.09 7.98 -4.87
N PRO A 228 -21.37 8.36 -4.72
CA PRO A 228 -22.48 7.50 -5.14
C PRO A 228 -22.34 7.12 -6.63
N PRO A 229 -22.66 5.89 -7.06
CA PRO A 229 -23.28 4.77 -6.33
C PRO A 229 -22.28 3.81 -5.64
N ILE A 230 -20.97 4.06 -5.75
CA ILE A 230 -19.94 3.16 -5.20
C ILE A 230 -20.05 3.10 -3.68
N ARG A 231 -20.15 4.27 -3.05
CA ARG A 231 -20.27 4.40 -1.59
C ARG A 231 -21.50 3.70 -1.02
N GLU A 232 -22.60 3.65 -1.77
CA GLU A 232 -23.84 3.00 -1.33
C GLU A 232 -23.71 1.47 -1.25
N ARG A 233 -22.75 0.90 -1.98
CA ARG A 233 -22.41 -0.54 -1.90
C ARG A 233 -21.41 -0.85 -0.78
N ILE A 234 -20.69 0.16 -0.27
CA ILE A 234 -19.76 0.01 0.85
C ILE A 234 -20.57 0.14 2.15
N VAL A 235 -21.19 -0.97 2.55
CA VAL A 235 -21.94 -1.07 3.80
C VAL A 235 -20.95 -1.20 4.97
N SER A 236 -21.10 -0.35 5.99
CA SER A 236 -20.30 -0.48 7.22
C SER A 236 -20.75 -1.69 8.04
N ARG A 237 -19.78 -2.44 8.58
CA ARG A 237 -20.04 -3.57 9.46
C ARG A 237 -19.51 -3.33 10.87
N GLU A 238 -20.33 -3.71 11.84
CA GLU A 238 -19.94 -3.77 13.24
C GLU A 238 -19.00 -4.98 13.47
N VAL A 239 -17.93 -4.79 14.24
CA VAL A 239 -16.98 -5.86 14.55
C VAL A 239 -17.43 -6.61 15.81
N VAL A 240 -17.37 -7.94 15.74
CA VAL A 240 -17.66 -8.86 16.85
C VAL A 240 -16.46 -9.78 17.02
N TYR A 241 -15.84 -9.80 18.20
CA TYR A 241 -14.77 -10.77 18.46
C TYR A 241 -15.32 -12.15 18.74
N VAL A 242 -14.71 -13.17 18.16
CA VAL A 242 -15.03 -14.58 18.40
C VAL A 242 -13.85 -15.30 19.04
N ASP A 243 -14.13 -16.30 19.87
CA ASP A 243 -13.11 -17.02 20.64
C ASP A 243 -12.45 -18.13 19.82
N ARG A 244 -13.12 -18.64 18.78
CA ARG A 244 -12.62 -19.71 17.92
C ARG A 244 -12.67 -19.31 16.46
N GLN A 245 -11.63 -19.68 15.72
CA GLN A 245 -11.53 -19.39 14.28
C GLN A 245 -12.71 -19.97 13.48
N ASP A 246 -13.24 -21.13 13.87
CA ASP A 246 -14.37 -21.73 13.17
C ASP A 246 -15.68 -20.95 13.40
N GLU A 247 -15.74 -20.04 14.37
CA GLU A 247 -16.88 -19.17 14.65
C GLU A 247 -16.86 -17.86 13.85
N LEU A 248 -15.86 -17.64 12.99
CA LEU A 248 -15.83 -16.51 12.05
C LEU A 248 -17.11 -16.46 11.20
N PHE A 249 -17.64 -15.26 11.01
CA PHE A 249 -18.83 -15.04 10.18
C PHE A 249 -18.79 -13.70 9.46
N TYR A 250 -19.48 -13.65 8.32
CA TYR A 250 -19.58 -12.48 7.46
C TYR A 250 -21.06 -12.22 7.15
N ASP A 251 -21.65 -11.23 7.83
CA ASP A 251 -23.04 -10.83 7.66
C ASP A 251 -23.14 -9.39 7.09
N ALA A 252 -24.32 -8.99 6.63
CA ALA A 252 -24.56 -7.67 6.04
C ALA A 252 -24.30 -6.52 7.03
N GLY A 253 -24.58 -6.73 8.33
CA GLY A 253 -24.38 -5.70 9.36
C GLY A 253 -23.25 -5.95 10.34
N ARG A 254 -22.76 -7.20 10.44
CA ARG A 254 -21.77 -7.61 11.46
C ARG A 254 -20.67 -8.47 10.86
N LEU A 255 -19.49 -8.37 11.44
CA LEU A 255 -18.28 -9.08 11.04
C LEU A 255 -17.66 -9.77 12.27
N GLY A 256 -17.65 -11.10 12.26
CA GLY A 256 -16.94 -11.90 13.25
C GLY A 256 -15.44 -11.88 12.98
N ILE A 257 -14.62 -11.49 13.97
CA ILE A 257 -13.17 -11.44 13.88
C ILE A 257 -12.56 -12.33 14.96
N PHE A 258 -11.72 -13.27 14.53
CA PHE A 258 -10.86 -14.05 15.39
C PHE A 258 -9.52 -13.32 15.52
N ALA A 259 -9.30 -12.69 16.67
CA ALA A 259 -8.12 -11.86 16.93
C ALA A 259 -7.42 -12.19 18.27
N PRO A 260 -7.02 -13.46 18.52
CA PRO A 260 -6.24 -13.80 19.70
C PRO A 260 -4.88 -13.09 19.72
N PHE A 261 -4.29 -12.96 20.92
CA PHE A 261 -2.88 -12.61 21.05
C PHE A 261 -2.04 -13.84 20.73
N ILE A 262 -0.94 -13.67 19.98
CA ILE A 262 -0.06 -14.80 19.65
C ILE A 262 1.27 -14.66 20.37
N ALA A 263 1.56 -15.62 21.24
CA ALA A 263 2.82 -15.72 21.96
C ALA A 263 3.84 -16.51 21.12
N PHE A 264 5.04 -15.93 20.98
CA PHE A 264 6.16 -16.56 20.29
C PHE A 264 7.11 -17.31 21.24
N GLY A 265 6.95 -17.18 22.57
CA GLY A 265 7.75 -17.88 23.59
C GLY A 265 9.27 -17.61 23.53
N ASP A 266 10.01 -18.12 24.51
CA ASP A 266 11.47 -17.95 24.59
C ASP A 266 12.26 -18.97 23.75
N ARG A 267 11.62 -20.07 23.33
CA ARG A 267 12.19 -21.11 22.47
C ARG A 267 11.19 -21.47 21.38
N LEU A 268 11.39 -20.88 20.21
CA LEU A 268 10.61 -21.19 19.02
C LEU A 268 11.01 -22.57 18.51
N ALA A 269 10.29 -23.59 18.93
CA ALA A 269 10.41 -24.92 18.35
C ALA A 269 10.12 -24.85 16.85
N PRO A 270 10.82 -25.66 16.02
CA PRO A 270 10.47 -25.80 14.62
C PRO A 270 8.99 -26.23 14.47
N PRO A 271 8.33 -25.85 13.37
CA PRO A 271 7.05 -26.42 12.99
C PRO A 271 7.13 -27.96 12.98
N PRO A 272 6.05 -28.68 13.34
CA PRO A 272 6.05 -30.14 13.36
C PRO A 272 6.46 -30.77 12.03
N ARG A 273 6.16 -30.08 10.92
CA ARG A 273 6.60 -30.42 9.57
C ARG A 273 7.14 -29.16 8.90
N TYR A 274 8.42 -29.19 8.53
CA TYR A 274 9.04 -28.12 7.77
C TYR A 274 10.09 -28.66 6.78
N GLU A 275 10.37 -27.87 5.76
CA GLU A 275 11.38 -28.14 4.74
C GLU A 275 12.57 -27.17 4.93
N ARG A 276 13.80 -27.62 4.68
CA ARG A 276 14.97 -26.71 4.72
C ARG A 276 15.03 -25.79 3.49
N ARG A 277 14.46 -26.24 2.37
CA ARG A 277 14.39 -25.53 1.10
C ARG A 277 13.16 -25.99 0.36
N ILE A 278 12.55 -25.08 -0.40
CA ILE A 278 11.40 -25.39 -1.26
C ILE A 278 11.83 -25.73 -2.68
N ASP A 279 11.24 -26.78 -3.23
CA ASP A 279 11.45 -27.21 -4.62
C ASP A 279 11.06 -26.09 -5.60
N PRO A 280 11.86 -25.85 -6.67
CA PRO A 280 11.59 -24.80 -7.65
C PRO A 280 10.16 -24.78 -8.21
N ASP A 281 9.59 -25.94 -8.49
CA ASP A 281 8.26 -26.06 -9.12
C ASP A 281 7.12 -25.76 -8.16
N ARG A 282 7.37 -25.81 -6.84
CA ARG A 282 6.39 -25.51 -5.78
C ARG A 282 6.41 -24.04 -5.36
N ARG A 283 7.32 -23.23 -5.90
CA ARG A 283 7.47 -21.82 -5.54
C ARG A 283 6.36 -20.99 -6.18
N PRO A 284 5.59 -20.21 -5.40
CA PRO A 284 4.63 -19.25 -5.94
C PRO A 284 5.37 -18.02 -6.51
N LEU A 285 5.95 -18.18 -7.70
CA LEU A 285 6.74 -17.17 -8.39
C LEU A 285 5.88 -16.20 -9.18
N ILE A 286 6.32 -14.95 -9.20
CA ILE A 286 5.80 -13.94 -10.10
C ILE A 286 6.44 -14.15 -11.48
N ARG A 287 5.59 -14.44 -12.48
CA ARG A 287 6.00 -14.73 -13.87
C ARG A 287 5.69 -13.61 -14.86
N GLN A 288 5.03 -12.54 -14.39
CA GLN A 288 4.79 -11.30 -15.12
C GLN A 288 5.48 -10.17 -14.36
N TYR A 289 6.08 -9.19 -15.03
CA TYR A 289 6.82 -8.12 -14.35
C TYR A 289 6.23 -6.75 -14.63
N VAL A 290 6.46 -5.82 -13.69
CA VAL A 290 6.08 -4.43 -13.90
C VAL A 290 6.94 -3.85 -15.03
N ARG A 291 6.28 -3.20 -16.00
CA ARG A 291 6.94 -2.48 -17.09
C ARG A 291 7.68 -1.25 -16.56
N GLU A 292 8.75 -0.87 -17.26
CA GLU A 292 9.49 0.34 -16.92
C GLU A 292 8.62 1.59 -17.08
N GLY A 293 8.30 2.22 -15.95
CA GLY A 293 7.75 3.56 -15.88
C GLY A 293 8.86 4.60 -15.73
N ARG A 294 8.60 5.82 -16.21
CA ARG A 294 9.54 6.94 -16.13
C ARG A 294 9.48 7.67 -14.78
N ASN A 295 8.33 7.65 -14.09
CA ASN A 295 8.02 8.70 -13.11
C ASN A 295 7.45 8.25 -11.74
N TYR A 296 7.21 6.95 -11.50
CA TYR A 296 6.78 6.49 -10.17
C TYR A 296 7.94 6.11 -9.22
N ARG A 297 9.16 5.97 -9.76
CA ARG A 297 10.37 5.72 -8.96
C ARG A 297 10.70 6.94 -8.11
N GLY A 298 10.93 6.72 -6.82
CA GLY A 298 11.30 7.78 -5.88
C GLY A 298 10.14 8.40 -5.10
N GLN A 299 8.90 7.92 -5.26
CA GLN A 299 7.79 8.34 -4.41
C GLN A 299 7.78 7.54 -3.09
N PRO A 300 7.24 8.10 -1.98
CA PRO A 300 7.13 7.42 -0.70
C PRO A 300 6.45 6.04 -0.83
N GLY A 301 6.99 5.00 -0.16
CA GLY A 301 6.44 3.65 -0.21
C GLY A 301 6.69 2.85 -1.51
N LEU A 302 7.42 3.39 -2.51
CA LEU A 302 7.69 2.73 -3.80
C LEU A 302 9.16 2.32 -4.04
N TYR A 303 9.97 2.20 -2.98
CA TYR A 303 11.37 1.76 -3.08
C TYR A 303 11.54 0.22 -3.08
N ALA A 304 10.60 -0.48 -3.71
CA ALA A 304 10.65 -1.93 -3.81
C ALA A 304 11.34 -2.33 -5.12
N PRO A 305 12.28 -3.29 -5.10
CA PRO A 305 12.92 -3.80 -6.30
C PRO A 305 11.88 -4.57 -7.11
N SER A 306 12.05 -4.65 -8.42
CA SER A 306 11.23 -5.56 -9.21
C SER A 306 11.61 -7.02 -8.94
N ALA A 307 10.66 -7.93 -9.06
CA ALA A 307 10.92 -9.36 -9.03
C ALA A 307 11.89 -9.77 -10.16
N ALA A 308 11.86 -9.07 -11.30
CA ALA A 308 12.84 -9.23 -12.39
C ALA A 308 14.27 -8.89 -11.94
N LEU A 309 14.47 -7.79 -11.20
CA LEU A 309 15.77 -7.43 -10.63
C LEU A 309 16.26 -8.53 -9.70
N LEU A 310 15.41 -8.99 -8.77
CA LEU A 310 15.79 -10.05 -7.84
C LEU A 310 16.12 -11.36 -8.58
N GLY A 311 15.43 -11.65 -9.68
CA GLY A 311 15.71 -12.80 -10.55
C GLY A 311 17.03 -12.70 -11.32
N ALA A 312 17.55 -11.49 -11.54
CA ALA A 312 18.84 -11.24 -12.17
C ALA A 312 20.04 -11.24 -11.19
N LEU A 313 19.77 -11.40 -9.89
CA LEU A 313 20.77 -11.41 -8.83
C LEU A 313 21.11 -12.82 -8.37
N GLU A 314 22.33 -13.00 -7.88
CA GLU A 314 22.72 -14.22 -7.16
C GLU A 314 22.11 -14.26 -5.74
N PRO A 315 21.94 -15.45 -5.12
CA PRO A 315 21.34 -15.58 -3.79
C PRO A 315 22.00 -14.70 -2.71
N GLU A 316 23.33 -14.59 -2.71
CA GLU A 316 24.05 -13.76 -1.75
C GLU A 316 23.77 -12.27 -1.95
N GLN A 317 23.73 -11.81 -3.20
CA GLN A 317 23.40 -10.42 -3.53
C GLN A 317 21.97 -10.08 -3.11
N ARG A 318 21.01 -11.01 -3.28
CA ARG A 318 19.64 -10.82 -2.77
C ARG A 318 19.60 -10.69 -1.25
N ARG A 319 20.37 -11.51 -0.54
CA ARG A 319 20.48 -11.46 0.93
C ARG A 319 21.06 -10.13 1.39
N GLU A 320 22.16 -9.69 0.79
CA GLU A 320 22.80 -8.40 1.10
C GLU A 320 21.85 -7.23 0.84
N LEU A 321 21.16 -7.23 -0.29
CA LEU A 321 20.18 -6.20 -0.63
C LEU A 321 19.02 -6.16 0.37
N ARG A 322 18.53 -7.32 0.85
CA ARG A 322 17.54 -7.38 1.93
C ARG A 322 18.08 -6.83 3.25
N GLN A 323 19.28 -7.21 3.66
CA GLN A 323 19.86 -6.72 4.93
C GLN A 323 20.06 -5.20 4.91
N ARG A 324 20.49 -4.65 3.77
CA ARG A 324 20.58 -3.19 3.53
C ARG A 324 19.25 -2.47 3.73
N ARG A 325 18.13 -3.08 3.29
CA ARG A 325 16.78 -2.51 3.46
C ARG A 325 16.50 -2.13 4.92
N TYR A 326 17.01 -2.93 5.88
CA TYR A 326 16.76 -2.74 7.30
C TYR A 326 17.71 -1.71 7.94
N GLY A 327 19.01 -1.81 7.64
CA GLY A 327 20.04 -1.03 8.33
C GLY A 327 20.43 0.29 7.67
N ASP A 328 20.26 0.42 6.35
CA ASP A 328 20.71 1.57 5.56
C ASP A 328 19.77 1.81 4.36
N PRO A 329 18.59 2.45 4.57
CA PRO A 329 17.61 2.68 3.53
C PRO A 329 18.15 3.49 2.33
N ASP A 330 19.08 4.42 2.56
CA ASP A 330 19.67 5.22 1.49
C ASP A 330 20.71 4.46 0.69
N GLY A 331 21.54 3.64 1.33
CA GLY A 331 22.43 2.70 0.64
C GLY A 331 21.67 1.66 -0.14
N TYR A 332 20.59 1.12 0.43
CA TYR A 332 19.68 0.22 -0.25
C TYR A 332 19.12 0.82 -1.55
N ARG A 333 18.66 2.08 -1.52
CA ARG A 333 18.19 2.81 -2.72
C ARG A 333 19.30 2.94 -3.77
N ARG A 334 20.50 3.36 -3.36
CA ARG A 334 21.66 3.49 -4.27
C ARG A 334 22.06 2.15 -4.89
N ASP A 335 21.99 1.07 -4.11
CA ASP A 335 22.33 -0.28 -4.56
C ASP A 335 21.30 -0.80 -5.57
N ILE A 336 20.00 -0.57 -5.37
CA ILE A 336 18.97 -0.86 -6.40
C ILE A 336 19.32 -0.14 -7.71
N ASP A 337 19.50 1.18 -7.66
CA ASP A 337 19.77 1.97 -8.86
C ASP A 337 21.05 1.52 -9.58
N ARG A 338 22.09 1.16 -8.81
CA ARG A 338 23.35 0.63 -9.34
C ARG A 338 23.14 -0.71 -10.02
N ILE A 339 22.52 -1.66 -9.33
CA ILE A 339 22.28 -3.03 -9.82
C ILE A 339 21.39 -3.01 -11.05
N GLU A 340 20.36 -2.17 -11.10
CA GLU A 340 19.51 -2.03 -12.28
C GLU A 340 20.30 -1.63 -13.52
N ARG A 341 21.30 -0.74 -13.36
CA ARG A 341 22.20 -0.36 -14.46
C ARG A 341 23.16 -1.49 -14.83
N GLU A 342 23.76 -2.14 -13.84
CA GLU A 342 24.74 -3.23 -14.05
C GLU A 342 24.11 -4.50 -14.63
N ARG A 343 22.84 -4.79 -14.31
CA ARG A 343 22.11 -5.99 -14.75
C ARG A 343 21.03 -5.68 -15.79
N ALA A 344 21.10 -4.51 -16.43
CA ALA A 344 20.05 -4.01 -17.30
C ALA A 344 19.67 -4.99 -18.44
N ASP A 345 20.65 -5.66 -19.05
CA ASP A 345 20.40 -6.62 -20.14
C ASP A 345 19.60 -7.83 -19.67
N ARG A 346 20.01 -8.45 -18.55
CA ARG A 346 19.31 -9.61 -18.00
C ARG A 346 17.91 -9.25 -17.52
N ILE A 347 17.74 -8.08 -16.91
CA ILE A 347 16.42 -7.59 -16.50
C ILE A 347 15.51 -7.36 -17.73
N ARG A 348 16.05 -6.77 -18.81
CA ARG A 348 15.31 -6.59 -20.08
C ARG A 348 14.92 -7.93 -20.71
N GLU A 349 15.79 -8.93 -20.67
CA GLU A 349 15.49 -10.28 -21.13
C GLU A 349 14.35 -10.91 -20.34
N LEU A 350 14.44 -10.93 -19.01
CA LEU A 350 13.39 -11.46 -18.12
C LEU A 350 12.03 -10.77 -18.36
N ARG A 351 12.02 -9.46 -18.57
CA ARG A 351 10.79 -8.71 -18.90
C ARG A 351 10.23 -9.09 -20.27
N ARG A 352 11.08 -9.24 -21.30
CA ARG A 352 10.65 -9.67 -22.64
C ARG A 352 10.04 -11.06 -22.62
N GLU A 353 10.67 -11.99 -21.90
CA GLU A 353 10.14 -13.35 -21.71
C GLU A 353 8.79 -13.32 -21.00
N ALA A 354 8.67 -12.53 -19.93
CA ALA A 354 7.43 -12.35 -19.20
C ALA A 354 6.31 -11.73 -20.07
N ASP A 355 6.61 -10.68 -20.84
CA ASP A 355 5.67 -10.04 -21.77
C ASP A 355 5.21 -11.04 -22.85
N SER A 356 6.09 -11.90 -23.36
CA SER A 356 5.74 -12.89 -24.39
C SER A 356 4.71 -13.93 -23.92
N ARG A 357 4.59 -14.12 -22.59
CA ARG A 357 3.68 -15.09 -21.96
C ARG A 357 2.53 -14.42 -21.21
N ALA A 358 2.49 -13.08 -21.17
CA ALA A 358 1.59 -12.34 -20.30
C ALA A 358 0.11 -12.68 -20.54
N ASP A 359 -0.32 -12.69 -21.81
CA ASP A 359 -1.73 -12.95 -22.14
C ASP A 359 -2.16 -14.38 -21.79
N THR A 360 -1.27 -15.36 -21.95
CA THR A 360 -1.55 -16.76 -21.57
C THR A 360 -1.69 -16.88 -20.06
N LEU A 361 -0.74 -16.32 -19.30
CA LEU A 361 -0.79 -16.34 -17.84
C LEU A 361 -2.04 -15.62 -17.30
N GLU A 362 -2.44 -14.51 -17.92
CA GLU A 362 -3.65 -13.78 -17.52
C GLU A 362 -4.93 -14.58 -17.81
N ARG A 363 -4.99 -15.32 -18.92
CA ARG A 363 -6.11 -16.23 -19.21
C ARG A 363 -6.19 -17.37 -18.18
N GLU A 364 -5.07 -18.02 -17.89
CA GLU A 364 -4.98 -19.09 -16.89
C GLU A 364 -5.38 -18.58 -15.50
N ARG A 365 -4.90 -17.39 -15.12
CA ARG A 365 -5.27 -16.74 -13.86
C ARG A 365 -6.78 -16.51 -13.78
N ARG A 366 -7.40 -15.95 -14.84
CA ARG A 366 -8.85 -15.70 -14.86
C ARG A 366 -9.66 -16.98 -14.72
N GLN A 367 -9.27 -18.05 -15.41
CA GLN A 367 -9.91 -19.37 -15.28
C GLN A 367 -9.78 -19.92 -13.84
N SER A 368 -8.60 -19.80 -13.23
CA SER A 368 -8.37 -20.23 -11.85
C SER A 368 -9.16 -19.41 -10.82
N VAL A 369 -9.31 -18.11 -11.05
CA VAL A 369 -10.15 -17.22 -10.22
C VAL A 369 -11.62 -17.63 -10.31
N GLU A 370 -12.13 -17.89 -11.51
CA GLU A 370 -13.52 -18.31 -11.70
C GLU A 370 -13.83 -19.65 -11.02
N GLN A 371 -12.93 -20.64 -11.15
CA GLN A 371 -13.07 -21.93 -10.47
C GLN A 371 -13.09 -21.78 -8.94
N ARG A 372 -12.18 -20.97 -8.38
CA ARG A 372 -12.14 -20.74 -6.92
C ARG A 372 -13.35 -19.97 -6.42
N ARG A 373 -13.85 -19.00 -7.19
CA ARG A 373 -15.07 -18.27 -6.84
C ARG A 373 -16.25 -19.21 -6.58
N GLN A 374 -16.46 -20.21 -7.43
CA GLN A 374 -17.52 -21.20 -7.25
C GLN A 374 -17.36 -21.99 -5.94
N GLN A 375 -16.14 -22.35 -5.58
CA GLN A 375 -15.83 -23.03 -4.31
C GLN A 375 -16.09 -22.13 -3.10
N VAL A 376 -15.74 -20.85 -3.20
CA VAL A 376 -15.87 -19.87 -2.12
C VAL A 376 -17.32 -19.49 -1.87
N ASP A 377 -18.11 -19.30 -2.94
CA ASP A 377 -19.54 -19.01 -2.84
C ASP A 377 -20.27 -20.12 -2.07
N ARG A 378 -19.84 -21.38 -2.27
CA ARG A 378 -20.30 -22.53 -1.49
C ARG A 378 -19.91 -22.41 -0.01
N ILE A 379 -18.64 -22.16 0.31
CA ILE A 379 -18.17 -22.02 1.69
C ILE A 379 -18.91 -20.87 2.41
N ARG A 380 -19.11 -19.74 1.72
CA ARG A 380 -19.86 -18.59 2.28
C ARG A 380 -21.33 -18.89 2.52
N ALA A 381 -21.96 -19.69 1.66
CA ALA A 381 -23.32 -20.16 1.92
C ALA A 381 -23.38 -20.98 3.22
N GLU A 382 -22.40 -21.86 3.45
CA GLU A 382 -22.27 -22.64 4.68
C GLU A 382 -22.01 -21.75 5.91
N GLN A 383 -21.13 -20.75 5.78
CA GLN A 383 -20.83 -19.78 6.85
C GLN A 383 -22.02 -18.88 7.19
N ARG A 384 -22.79 -18.40 6.19
CA ARG A 384 -24.02 -17.63 6.43
C ARG A 384 -25.05 -18.44 7.21
N ALA A 385 -25.25 -19.70 6.82
CA ALA A 385 -26.11 -20.62 7.58
C ALA A 385 -25.60 -20.87 9.01
N ARG A 386 -24.28 -20.80 9.25
CA ARG A 386 -23.68 -20.90 10.59
C ARG A 386 -23.88 -19.62 11.40
N ALA A 387 -23.71 -18.45 10.79
CA ALA A 387 -23.90 -17.14 11.41
C ALA A 387 -25.33 -16.97 11.94
N GLU A 388 -26.32 -17.38 11.17
CA GLU A 388 -27.73 -17.42 11.59
C GLU A 388 -27.92 -18.28 12.85
N ARG A 389 -27.21 -19.41 12.98
CA ARG A 389 -27.25 -20.27 14.18
C ARG A 389 -26.57 -19.63 15.39
N VAL A 390 -25.48 -18.90 15.18
CA VAL A 390 -24.77 -18.18 16.26
C VAL A 390 -25.61 -17.01 16.75
N ASN A 391 -26.18 -16.21 15.84
CA ASN A 391 -27.09 -15.11 16.18
C ASN A 391 -28.42 -15.58 16.81
N ALA A 392 -28.79 -16.86 16.60
CA ALA A 392 -29.94 -17.48 17.26
C ALA A 392 -29.65 -18.03 18.66
N ARG A 393 -28.41 -17.93 19.18
CA ARG A 393 -28.10 -18.27 20.58
C ARG A 393 -28.53 -17.12 21.50
N PRO A 394 -29.47 -17.32 22.44
CA PRO A 394 -29.74 -16.33 23.46
C PRO A 394 -28.65 -16.41 24.54
N ASP A 395 -27.87 -15.34 24.70
CA ASP A 395 -26.88 -15.27 25.78
C ASP A 395 -27.54 -15.19 27.16
N ALA A 396 -26.85 -15.80 28.10
CA ALA A 396 -27.21 -15.99 29.49
C ALA A 396 -27.52 -14.67 30.23
N ALA A 397 -28.74 -14.57 30.77
CA ALA A 397 -29.02 -13.75 31.94
C ALA A 397 -28.80 -14.59 33.21
N PRO A 398 -28.09 -14.08 34.23
CA PRO A 398 -27.84 -14.84 35.45
C PRO A 398 -29.08 -14.85 36.35
N GLY A 399 -29.59 -16.04 36.65
CA GLY A 399 -30.50 -16.27 37.77
C GLY A 399 -31.98 -16.39 37.43
N ALA A 400 -32.41 -17.57 36.96
CA ALA A 400 -33.75 -18.07 37.22
C ALA A 400 -33.71 -19.61 37.27
N ARG A 401 -34.04 -20.16 38.44
CA ARG A 401 -34.17 -21.61 38.66
C ARG A 401 -35.35 -22.16 37.83
N PRO A 402 -35.33 -23.43 37.40
CA PRO A 402 -36.48 -24.04 36.73
C PRO A 402 -37.64 -24.19 37.72
N GLY A 403 -38.68 -23.37 37.53
CA GLY A 403 -39.98 -23.49 38.18
C GLY A 403 -40.94 -24.29 37.31
N MET A 404 -41.60 -25.26 37.94
CA MET A 404 -42.71 -26.11 37.48
C MET A 404 -43.76 -25.36 36.63
N PRO A 405 -44.31 -25.97 35.56
CA PRO A 405 -45.48 -25.42 34.88
C PRO A 405 -46.79 -25.80 35.61
N PRO A 406 -47.79 -24.90 35.74
CA PRO A 406 -49.10 -25.25 36.23
C PRO A 406 -49.96 -25.81 35.10
N GLY A 407 -50.42 -27.05 35.27
CA GLY A 407 -51.41 -27.69 34.41
C GLY A 407 -52.81 -27.15 34.70
N ALA A 408 -53.38 -26.45 33.72
CA ALA A 408 -54.77 -26.02 33.72
C ALA A 408 -55.64 -26.99 32.89
N ARG A 409 -56.72 -27.46 33.52
CA ARG A 409 -57.99 -27.92 32.93
C ARG A 409 -59.07 -27.18 33.75
N PRO A 410 -60.27 -26.84 33.23
CA PRO A 410 -61.19 -27.82 32.62
C PRO A 410 -62.17 -27.29 31.53
N GLY A 411 -62.92 -28.21 30.91
CA GLY A 411 -64.27 -27.92 30.40
C GLY A 411 -64.57 -28.28 28.93
N VAL A 412 -65.31 -29.37 28.74
CA VAL A 412 -66.13 -29.75 27.56
C VAL A 412 -67.46 -30.22 28.16
N PRO A 413 -68.67 -29.87 27.64
CA PRO A 413 -69.33 -30.69 26.60
C PRO A 413 -70.31 -29.87 25.68
N PRO A 414 -71.21 -30.47 24.86
CA PRO A 414 -71.15 -30.33 23.39
C PRO A 414 -72.46 -29.77 22.76
N GLY A 415 -72.50 -29.63 21.42
CA GLY A 415 -73.77 -29.68 20.66
C GLY A 415 -73.90 -28.66 19.53
N ALA A 416 -73.89 -29.14 18.29
CA ALA A 416 -74.28 -28.42 17.07
C ALA A 416 -75.82 -28.45 16.88
N GLY A 417 -76.37 -27.46 16.16
CA GLY A 417 -77.81 -27.30 15.84
C GLY A 417 -78.41 -28.38 14.92
N PRO A 418 -79.61 -28.22 14.29
CA PRO A 418 -80.25 -26.96 13.82
C PRO A 418 -81.80 -26.87 14.02
N ALA A 419 -82.43 -25.78 13.53
CA ALA A 419 -83.91 -25.52 13.48
C ALA A 419 -84.61 -26.19 12.25
N PRO A 420 -85.93 -26.05 11.92
CA PRO A 420 -87.06 -25.31 12.56
C PRO A 420 -88.51 -25.96 12.50
N ARG A 421 -89.52 -25.24 13.09
CA ARG A 421 -91.03 -25.25 12.97
C ARG A 421 -91.84 -26.48 13.47
N PRO A 422 -92.96 -26.28 14.21
CA PRO A 422 -94.35 -26.29 13.68
C PRO A 422 -95.25 -25.20 14.37
N GLY A 423 -96.51 -24.87 14.08
CA GLY A 423 -97.63 -25.48 13.35
C GLY A 423 -98.89 -25.55 14.24
N MET A 424 -99.75 -24.51 14.20
CA MET A 424 -101.21 -24.46 14.50
C MET A 424 -101.79 -24.86 15.90
N PRO A 425 -103.07 -24.48 16.25
CA PRO A 425 -103.50 -23.99 17.58
C PRO A 425 -104.54 -24.91 18.29
N PRO A 426 -105.16 -24.52 19.43
CA PRO A 426 -106.52 -23.93 19.35
C PRO A 426 -106.89 -22.89 20.44
N ASP A 427 -107.97 -22.16 20.15
CA ASP A 427 -108.75 -21.18 20.94
C ASP A 427 -109.83 -21.91 21.81
N PRO A 428 -110.77 -21.24 22.54
CA PRO A 428 -110.72 -20.06 23.42
C PRO A 428 -111.50 -20.32 24.75
N ARG A 429 -111.61 -19.32 25.66
CA ARG A 429 -112.89 -18.76 26.18
C ARG A 429 -112.72 -17.91 27.46
N PRO A 430 -113.68 -16.99 27.72
CA PRO A 430 -113.42 -15.68 28.32
C PRO A 430 -113.89 -15.63 29.78
N ASP A 431 -113.50 -14.59 30.51
CA ASP A 431 -114.46 -13.70 31.15
C ASP A 431 -113.80 -12.55 31.92
N ALA A 432 -114.64 -11.59 32.30
CA ALA A 432 -114.43 -10.52 33.26
C ALA A 432 -113.71 -9.26 32.75
N ALA A 433 -114.51 -8.49 32.01
CA ALA A 433 -114.44 -7.05 31.99
C ALA A 433 -114.45 -6.42 33.41
N ARG A 434 -113.77 -5.26 33.51
CA ARG A 434 -113.79 -4.22 34.56
C ARG A 434 -112.54 -4.16 35.47
N GLY A 435 -111.43 -3.77 34.86
CA GLY A 435 -110.28 -3.14 35.53
C GLY A 435 -109.46 -2.23 34.59
N ASN A 436 -109.98 -1.92 33.39
CA ASN A 436 -109.16 -1.69 32.20
C ASN A 436 -108.95 -0.21 31.82
N GLN A 437 -109.05 0.74 32.75
CA GLN A 437 -108.67 2.15 32.50
C GLN A 437 -107.50 2.62 33.37
N GLN A 438 -107.33 2.10 34.59
CA GLN A 438 -106.15 2.39 35.43
C GLN A 438 -104.90 1.63 34.97
N GLN A 439 -105.04 0.35 34.62
CA GLN A 439 -103.92 -0.46 34.12
C GLN A 439 -103.39 0.02 32.75
N GLU A 440 -104.23 0.64 31.91
CA GLU A 440 -103.82 1.15 30.61
C GLU A 440 -103.07 2.49 30.71
N ILE A 441 -103.44 3.34 31.68
CA ILE A 441 -102.69 4.57 32.01
C ILE A 441 -101.35 4.23 32.67
N GLU A 442 -101.31 3.25 33.58
CA GLU A 442 -100.07 2.79 34.20
C GLU A 442 -99.14 2.10 33.19
N ARG A 443 -99.69 1.31 32.24
CA ARG A 443 -98.90 0.77 31.13
C ARG A 443 -98.36 1.85 30.21
N ARG A 444 -99.15 2.87 29.85
CA ARG A 444 -98.67 4.02 29.05
C ARG A 444 -97.61 4.85 29.78
N ARG A 445 -97.73 5.04 31.10
CA ARG A 445 -96.69 5.70 31.91
C ARG A 445 -95.42 4.85 31.99
N ALA A 446 -95.56 3.54 32.25
CA ALA A 446 -94.42 2.62 32.27
C ALA A 446 -93.75 2.48 30.89
N GLU A 447 -94.51 2.53 29.79
CA GLU A 447 -93.96 2.58 28.43
C GLU A 447 -93.26 3.91 28.15
N GLN A 448 -93.85 5.05 28.54
CA GLN A 448 -93.17 6.35 28.43
C GLN A 448 -91.88 6.40 29.25
N ASP A 449 -91.86 5.83 30.45
CA ASP A 449 -90.67 5.81 31.29
C ASP A 449 -89.61 4.84 30.75
N ARG A 450 -90.00 3.70 30.18
CA ARG A 450 -89.09 2.84 29.41
C ARG A 450 -88.52 3.55 28.18
N GLN A 451 -89.33 4.35 27.50
CA GLN A 451 -88.90 5.10 26.32
C GLN A 451 -87.94 6.25 26.69
N ARG A 452 -88.18 6.93 27.82
CA ARG A 452 -87.23 7.89 28.41
C ARG A 452 -85.92 7.19 28.80
N GLN A 453 -85.99 6.07 29.50
CA GLN A 453 -84.79 5.29 29.87
C GLN A 453 -84.00 4.82 28.65
N GLN A 454 -84.67 4.41 27.56
CA GLN A 454 -83.99 4.06 26.31
C GLN A 454 -83.34 5.28 25.65
N GLN A 455 -84.00 6.44 25.64
CA GLN A 455 -83.38 7.68 25.14
C GLN A 455 -82.19 8.12 25.99
N ASP A 456 -82.27 8.00 27.30
CA ASP A 456 -81.18 8.34 28.22
C ASP A 456 -80.00 7.38 28.05
N GLN A 457 -80.25 6.08 27.88
CA GLN A 457 -79.21 5.11 27.53
C GLN A 457 -78.55 5.43 26.18
N GLN A 458 -79.33 5.82 25.16
CA GLN A 458 -78.77 6.24 23.87
C GLN A 458 -77.93 7.53 23.98
N ARG A 459 -78.37 8.50 24.78
CA ARG A 459 -77.60 9.73 25.06
C ARG A 459 -76.28 9.41 25.75
N GLN A 460 -76.31 8.55 26.77
CA GLN A 460 -75.10 8.12 27.48
C GLN A 460 -74.11 7.37 26.57
N GLN A 461 -74.60 6.47 25.69
CA GLN A 461 -73.74 5.81 24.71
C GLN A 461 -73.14 6.80 23.70
N MET A 462 -73.92 7.76 23.23
CA MET A 462 -73.43 8.78 22.30
C MET A 462 -72.38 9.70 22.95
N GLU A 463 -72.58 10.05 24.22
CA GLU A 463 -71.63 10.84 25.00
C GLU A 463 -70.33 10.09 25.26
N GLN A 464 -70.39 8.80 25.61
CA GLN A 464 -69.19 7.95 25.71
C GLN A 464 -68.43 7.87 24.39
N ARG A 465 -69.12 7.69 23.26
CA ARG A 465 -68.49 7.71 21.93
C ARG A 465 -67.83 9.05 21.62
N ARG A 466 -68.46 10.16 22.00
CA ARG A 466 -67.90 11.50 21.81
C ARG A 466 -66.63 11.70 22.64
N GLN A 467 -66.64 11.27 23.90
CA GLN A 467 -65.47 11.30 24.78
C GLN A 467 -64.33 10.43 24.24
N GLN A 468 -64.61 9.23 23.73
CA GLN A 468 -63.60 8.38 23.09
C GLN A 468 -63.00 9.03 21.83
N ALA A 469 -63.84 9.64 20.99
CA ALA A 469 -63.37 10.34 19.78
C ALA A 469 -62.50 11.56 20.13
N ASP A 470 -62.83 12.29 21.18
CA ASP A 470 -62.05 13.45 21.63
C ASP A 470 -60.72 13.03 22.27
N GLN A 471 -60.68 11.92 23.02
CA GLN A 471 -59.43 11.33 23.50
C GLN A 471 -58.53 10.89 22.33
N GLN A 472 -59.11 10.31 21.28
CA GLN A 472 -58.35 9.87 20.10
C GLN A 472 -57.78 11.05 19.31
N ARG A 473 -58.54 12.15 19.18
CA ARG A 473 -58.03 13.41 18.60
C ARG A 473 -56.86 13.98 19.41
N GLN A 474 -56.99 14.06 20.73
CA GLN A 474 -55.92 14.55 21.60
C GLN A 474 -54.64 13.69 21.53
N GLN A 475 -54.76 12.38 21.30
CA GLN A 475 -53.60 11.52 21.07
C GLN A 475 -52.94 11.81 19.71
N GLN A 476 -53.72 12.00 18.65
CA GLN A 476 -53.19 12.36 17.33
C GLN A 476 -52.50 13.74 17.32
N ASP A 477 -53.08 14.73 18.01
CA ASP A 477 -52.47 16.06 18.10
C ASP A 477 -51.15 16.04 18.87
N ARG A 478 -51.06 15.23 19.95
CA ARG A 478 -49.79 15.00 20.66
C ARG A 478 -48.73 14.35 19.78
N GLN A 479 -49.12 13.37 18.96
CA GLN A 479 -48.19 12.72 18.01
C GLN A 479 -47.72 13.70 16.92
N ARG A 480 -48.60 14.55 16.40
CA ARG A 480 -48.23 15.60 15.43
C ARG A 480 -47.23 16.59 16.03
N GLN A 481 -47.48 17.07 17.25
CA GLN A 481 -46.56 17.98 17.94
C GLN A 481 -45.18 17.35 18.20
N GLN A 482 -45.13 16.06 18.56
CA GLN A 482 -43.85 15.34 18.71
C GLN A 482 -43.10 15.19 17.40
N MET A 483 -43.78 14.88 16.30
CA MET A 483 -43.15 14.81 14.97
C MET A 483 -42.63 16.19 14.52
N GLU A 484 -43.39 17.25 14.79
CA GLU A 484 -42.99 18.60 14.42
C GLU A 484 -41.75 19.06 15.20
N GLN A 485 -41.67 18.77 16.51
CA GLN A 485 -40.45 19.00 17.30
C GLN A 485 -39.24 18.21 16.77
N ARG A 486 -39.43 16.93 16.43
CA ARG A 486 -38.36 16.12 15.83
C ARG A 486 -37.88 16.69 14.50
N ARG A 487 -38.81 17.19 13.67
CA ARG A 487 -38.48 17.82 12.39
C ARG A 487 -37.65 19.09 12.59
N GLN A 488 -38.06 19.95 13.54
CA GLN A 488 -37.29 21.15 13.89
C GLN A 488 -35.89 20.84 14.41
N GLN A 489 -35.73 19.81 15.25
CA GLN A 489 -34.41 19.36 15.71
C GLN A 489 -33.54 18.84 14.55
N ALA A 490 -34.11 18.05 13.64
CA ALA A 490 -33.40 17.55 12.48
C ALA A 490 -32.95 18.69 11.53
N ASP A 491 -33.78 19.73 11.37
CA ASP A 491 -33.45 20.87 10.53
C ASP A 491 -32.37 21.77 11.17
N GLN A 492 -32.37 21.93 12.51
CA GLN A 492 -31.26 22.58 13.22
C GLN A 492 -29.95 21.79 13.08
N GLN A 493 -30.02 20.46 13.15
CA GLN A 493 -28.84 19.60 12.99
C GLN A 493 -28.28 19.68 11.56
N ARG A 494 -29.15 19.72 10.53
CA ARG A 494 -28.74 19.98 9.14
C ARG A 494 -28.04 21.32 8.99
N GLN A 495 -28.60 22.40 9.55
CA GLN A 495 -27.96 23.72 9.49
C GLN A 495 -26.60 23.79 10.20
N GLN A 496 -26.38 22.99 11.24
CA GLN A 496 -25.06 22.87 11.87
C GLN A 496 -24.07 22.12 10.97
N GLN A 497 -24.50 21.03 10.34
CA GLN A 497 -23.67 20.29 9.39
C GLN A 497 -23.32 21.13 8.16
N ASP A 498 -24.24 21.92 7.63
CA ASP A 498 -23.99 22.79 6.48
C ASP A 498 -22.96 23.88 6.81
N ARG A 499 -23.02 24.45 8.03
CA ARG A 499 -22.00 25.40 8.51
C ARG A 499 -20.62 24.76 8.63
N GLN A 500 -20.55 23.51 9.12
CA GLN A 500 -19.28 22.78 9.20
C GLN A 500 -18.72 22.46 7.80
N ARG A 501 -19.59 22.09 6.85
CA ARG A 501 -19.20 21.87 5.45
C ARG A 501 -18.62 23.14 4.82
N GLN A 502 -19.28 24.29 5.01
CA GLN A 502 -18.78 25.57 4.51
C GLN A 502 -17.42 25.95 5.11
N GLN A 503 -17.19 25.69 6.40
CA GLN A 503 -15.89 25.94 7.03
C GLN A 503 -14.80 25.00 6.48
N MET A 504 -15.10 23.72 6.27
CA MET A 504 -14.14 22.80 5.65
C MET A 504 -13.85 23.17 4.21
N GLU A 505 -14.85 23.62 3.44
CA GLU A 505 -14.67 24.05 2.07
C GLU A 505 -13.77 25.29 1.98
N GLN A 506 -13.92 26.27 2.88
CA GLN A 506 -12.99 27.40 2.98
C GLN A 506 -11.57 26.97 3.31
N ARG A 507 -11.39 26.05 4.26
CA ARG A 507 -10.05 25.51 4.59
C ARG A 507 -9.43 24.77 3.40
N ARG A 508 -10.25 24.02 2.65
CA ARG A 508 -9.80 23.32 1.45
C ARG A 508 -9.34 24.31 0.37
N GLN A 509 -10.11 25.37 0.11
CA GLN A 509 -9.73 26.43 -0.82
C GLN A 509 -8.41 27.11 -0.42
N GLN A 510 -8.20 27.38 0.87
CA GLN A 510 -6.92 27.94 1.36
C GLN A 510 -5.75 26.96 1.13
N ALA A 511 -5.94 25.68 1.42
CA ALA A 511 -4.92 24.65 1.18
C ALA A 511 -4.61 24.50 -0.31
N ASP A 512 -5.61 24.58 -1.18
CA ASP A 512 -5.43 24.52 -2.64
C ASP A 512 -4.66 25.74 -3.17
N GLN A 513 -4.94 26.94 -2.64
CA GLN A 513 -4.15 28.14 -2.96
C GLN A 513 -2.69 27.99 -2.52
N GLN A 514 -2.44 27.42 -1.34
CA GLN A 514 -1.09 27.18 -0.85
C GLN A 514 -0.33 26.15 -1.70
N ARG A 515 -1.01 25.08 -2.12
CA ARG A 515 -0.46 24.11 -3.08
C ARG A 515 -0.09 24.75 -4.41
N GLN A 516 -0.98 25.57 -4.99
CA GLN A 516 -0.68 26.29 -6.24
C GLN A 516 0.51 27.25 -6.12
N GLN A 517 0.75 27.83 -4.94
CA GLN A 517 1.96 28.63 -4.70
C GLN A 517 3.22 27.76 -4.67
N GLN A 518 3.18 26.62 -3.99
CA GLN A 518 4.29 25.67 -3.95
C GLN A 518 4.60 25.08 -5.33
N ASP A 519 3.58 24.76 -6.13
CA ASP A 519 3.76 24.24 -7.49
C ASP A 519 4.42 25.27 -8.40
N ARG A 520 4.04 26.55 -8.29
CA ARG A 520 4.73 27.64 -9.01
C ARG A 520 6.20 27.76 -8.60
N GLN A 521 6.51 27.63 -7.32
CA GLN A 521 7.90 27.62 -6.84
C GLN A 521 8.69 26.42 -7.38
N ARG A 522 8.09 25.23 -7.41
CA ARG A 522 8.70 24.03 -7.99
C ARG A 522 8.98 24.19 -9.48
N GLN A 523 8.03 24.72 -10.25
CA GLN A 523 8.21 25.00 -11.67
C GLN A 523 9.36 25.99 -11.92
N GLN A 524 9.48 27.04 -11.10
CA GLN A 524 10.61 27.97 -11.21
C GLN A 524 11.95 27.31 -10.89
N MET A 525 12.03 26.46 -9.86
CA MET A 525 13.25 25.72 -9.55
C MET A 525 13.60 24.72 -10.66
N GLU A 526 12.62 24.06 -11.24
CA GLU A 526 12.82 23.12 -12.35
C GLU A 526 13.35 23.83 -13.60
N GLN A 527 12.81 24.99 -13.96
CA GLN A 527 13.34 25.83 -15.04
C GLN A 527 14.80 26.23 -14.79
N ARG A 528 15.13 26.65 -13.56
CA ARG A 528 16.52 26.96 -13.18
C ARG A 528 17.44 25.75 -13.30
N ARG A 529 16.95 24.57 -12.91
CA ARG A 529 17.71 23.32 -13.03
C ARG A 529 17.97 22.95 -14.49
N GLN A 530 16.95 23.06 -15.36
CA GLN A 530 17.09 22.82 -16.80
C GLN A 530 18.10 23.78 -17.44
N GLN A 531 18.08 25.07 -17.07
CA GLN A 531 19.09 26.03 -17.53
C GLN A 531 20.50 25.66 -17.07
N ALA A 532 20.66 25.24 -15.82
CA ALA A 532 21.95 24.80 -15.30
C ALA A 532 22.46 23.52 -16.00
N ASP A 533 21.57 22.58 -16.32
CA ASP A 533 21.92 21.36 -17.05
C ASP A 533 22.31 21.66 -18.51
N GLN A 534 21.62 22.59 -19.18
CA GLN A 534 22.02 23.07 -20.50
C GLN A 534 23.41 23.72 -20.47
N GLN A 535 23.70 24.53 -19.46
CA GLN A 535 25.04 25.13 -19.29
C GLN A 535 26.12 24.05 -19.07
N ARG A 536 25.84 23.04 -18.24
CA ARG A 536 26.75 21.90 -18.04
C ARG A 536 27.01 21.15 -19.35
N GLN A 537 25.97 20.86 -20.12
CA GLN A 537 26.12 20.21 -21.43
C GLN A 537 26.98 21.03 -22.39
N GLN A 538 26.81 22.35 -22.45
CA GLN A 538 27.65 23.22 -23.26
C GLN A 538 29.11 23.22 -22.79
N GLN A 539 29.36 23.20 -21.48
CA GLN A 539 30.72 23.10 -20.94
C GLN A 539 31.36 21.75 -21.27
N ASP A 540 30.62 20.66 -21.19
CA ASP A 540 31.14 19.32 -21.49
C ASP A 540 31.41 19.14 -22.98
N GLN A 541 30.56 19.69 -23.86
CA GLN A 541 30.85 19.76 -25.31
C GLN A 541 32.13 20.54 -25.60
N ARG A 542 32.35 21.68 -24.93
CA ARG A 542 33.60 22.45 -25.06
C ARG A 542 34.81 21.68 -24.56
N ARG A 543 34.68 20.94 -23.45
CA ARG A 543 35.75 20.05 -22.95
C ARG A 543 36.08 18.97 -23.96
N GLN A 544 35.09 18.29 -24.52
CA GLN A 544 35.29 17.27 -25.54
C GLN A 544 35.96 17.83 -26.81
N GLN A 545 35.56 19.02 -27.27
CA GLN A 545 36.21 19.68 -28.42
C GLN A 545 37.67 20.03 -28.12
N MET A 546 37.97 20.54 -26.92
CA MET A 546 39.35 20.80 -26.52
C MET A 546 40.19 19.51 -26.42
N GLU A 547 39.61 18.44 -25.90
CA GLU A 547 40.27 17.14 -25.81
C GLU A 547 40.57 16.57 -27.20
N GLN A 548 39.62 16.63 -28.13
CA GLN A 548 39.85 16.24 -29.53
C GLN A 548 40.97 17.05 -30.18
N ARG A 549 40.98 18.38 -29.98
CA ARG A 549 42.07 19.24 -30.48
C ARG A 549 43.42 18.86 -29.88
N ARG A 550 43.44 18.53 -28.58
CA ARG A 550 44.66 18.08 -27.90
C ARG A 550 45.17 16.78 -28.49
N GLN A 551 44.29 15.80 -28.69
CA GLN A 551 44.64 14.52 -29.33
C GLN A 551 45.18 14.71 -30.75
N GLN A 552 44.56 15.59 -31.56
CA GLN A 552 45.06 15.92 -32.91
C GLN A 552 46.45 16.56 -32.86
N ALA A 553 46.68 17.49 -31.94
CA ALA A 553 47.99 18.13 -31.77
C ALA A 553 49.06 17.12 -31.32
N ASP A 554 48.71 16.18 -30.44
CA ASP A 554 49.61 15.13 -29.98
C ASP A 554 49.94 14.14 -31.11
N GLN A 555 48.96 13.77 -31.95
CA GLN A 555 49.21 12.97 -33.15
C GLN A 555 50.15 13.68 -34.14
N GLN A 556 49.96 14.98 -34.37
CA GLN A 556 50.84 15.77 -35.24
C GLN A 556 52.27 15.82 -34.69
N ARG A 557 52.43 16.00 -33.37
CA ARG A 557 53.75 15.95 -32.72
C ARG A 557 54.42 14.60 -32.93
N GLN A 558 53.71 13.49 -32.71
CA GLN A 558 54.24 12.14 -32.94
C GLN A 558 54.68 11.94 -34.40
N GLN A 559 53.91 12.42 -35.38
CA GLN A 559 54.29 12.32 -36.79
C GLN A 559 55.54 13.16 -37.11
N GLN A 560 55.67 14.36 -36.53
CA GLN A 560 56.87 15.17 -36.70
C GLN A 560 58.10 14.49 -36.08
N ASP A 561 57.96 13.89 -34.90
CA ASP A 561 59.05 13.20 -34.23
C ASP A 561 59.49 11.95 -35.00
N GLN A 562 58.55 11.18 -35.55
CA GLN A 562 58.87 10.06 -36.46
C GLN A 562 59.62 10.53 -37.70
N ARG A 563 59.21 11.66 -38.32
CA ARG A 563 59.92 12.24 -39.47
C ARG A 563 61.33 12.69 -39.11
N ARG A 564 61.52 13.30 -37.93
CA ARG A 564 62.85 13.67 -37.42
C ARG A 564 63.73 12.44 -37.26
N GLN A 565 63.22 11.39 -36.62
CA GLN A 565 63.96 10.12 -36.44
C GLN A 565 64.35 9.49 -37.78
N GLN A 566 63.45 9.47 -38.78
CA GLN A 566 63.77 8.98 -40.12
C GLN A 566 64.85 9.80 -40.82
N MET A 567 64.80 11.14 -40.71
CA MET A 567 65.83 12.00 -41.26
C MET A 567 67.18 11.80 -40.56
N GLU A 568 67.18 11.61 -39.25
CA GLU A 568 68.38 11.34 -38.48
C GLU A 568 69.01 9.99 -38.85
N GLN A 569 68.20 8.93 -39.01
CA GLN A 569 68.68 7.65 -39.51
C GLN A 569 69.28 7.77 -40.91
N ARG A 570 68.64 8.50 -41.83
CA ARG A 570 69.18 8.77 -43.17
C ARG A 570 70.51 9.53 -43.12
N ARG A 571 70.63 10.51 -42.22
CA ARG A 571 71.89 11.24 -42.01
C ARG A 571 72.98 10.30 -41.52
N GLN A 572 72.71 9.49 -40.50
CA GLN A 572 73.66 8.51 -39.98
C GLN A 572 74.11 7.51 -41.05
N GLN A 573 73.19 7.01 -41.89
CA GLN A 573 73.52 6.13 -43.01
C GLN A 573 74.41 6.83 -44.05
N GLY A 574 74.11 8.10 -44.37
CA GLY A 574 74.93 8.90 -45.28
C GLY A 574 76.33 9.19 -44.74
N ASP A 575 76.45 9.45 -43.43
CA ASP A 575 77.74 9.63 -42.75
C ASP A 575 78.54 8.32 -42.73
N GLN A 576 77.91 7.18 -42.45
CA GLN A 576 78.54 5.87 -42.53
C GLN A 576 79.04 5.54 -43.94
N GLN A 577 78.24 5.81 -44.99
CA GLN A 577 78.68 5.63 -46.38
C GLN A 577 79.87 6.53 -46.74
N ARG A 578 79.85 7.80 -46.31
CA ARG A 578 80.97 8.71 -46.50
C ARG A 578 82.23 8.19 -45.80
N GLN A 579 82.09 7.72 -44.57
CA GLN A 579 83.20 7.14 -43.80
C GLN A 579 83.77 5.92 -44.53
N GLN A 580 82.94 4.98 -44.97
CA GLN A 580 83.36 3.81 -45.74
C GLN A 580 84.09 4.19 -47.04
N GLN A 581 83.59 5.18 -47.79
CA GLN A 581 84.27 5.65 -49.00
C GLN A 581 85.62 6.30 -48.70
N GLN A 582 85.74 7.05 -47.61
CA GLN A 582 87.02 7.62 -47.17
C GLN A 582 88.00 6.52 -46.75
N ASP A 583 87.54 5.52 -46.01
CA ASP A 583 88.37 4.40 -45.57
C ASP A 583 88.83 3.55 -46.76
N GLN A 584 87.96 3.29 -47.74
CA GLN A 584 88.35 2.63 -49.00
C GLN A 584 89.38 3.45 -49.78
N ARG A 585 89.22 4.78 -49.85
CA ARG A 585 90.21 5.66 -50.50
C ARG A 585 91.54 5.65 -49.75
N ARG A 586 91.54 5.64 -48.41
CA ARG A 586 92.74 5.51 -47.59
C ARG A 586 93.44 4.18 -47.88
N GLN A 587 92.70 3.07 -47.89
CA GLN A 587 93.24 1.75 -48.20
C GLN A 587 93.82 1.68 -49.62
N GLN A 588 93.15 2.25 -50.63
CA GLN A 588 93.68 2.33 -51.99
C GLN A 588 94.96 3.18 -52.07
N MET A 589 95.00 4.32 -51.37
CA MET A 589 96.21 5.14 -51.30
C MET A 589 97.34 4.41 -50.59
N GLU A 590 97.04 3.66 -49.54
CA GLU A 590 98.02 2.87 -48.80
C GLU A 590 98.57 1.71 -49.63
N GLN A 591 97.71 1.00 -50.38
CA GLN A 591 98.14 -0.01 -51.36
C GLN A 591 99.01 0.62 -52.46
N ARG A 592 98.61 1.77 -53.01
CA ARG A 592 99.43 2.51 -53.98
C ARG A 592 100.76 2.93 -53.39
N ARG A 593 100.79 3.36 -52.13
CA ARG A 593 102.02 3.72 -51.43
C ARG A 593 102.93 2.50 -51.24
N GLN A 594 102.39 1.36 -50.81
CA GLN A 594 103.15 0.12 -50.69
C GLN A 594 103.70 -0.35 -52.05
N GLN A 595 102.93 -0.24 -53.13
CA GLN A 595 103.41 -0.52 -54.49
C GLN A 595 104.50 0.44 -54.93
N ALA A 596 104.35 1.74 -54.65
CA ALA A 596 105.35 2.75 -54.95
C ALA A 596 106.63 2.54 -54.13
N ASP A 597 106.52 2.15 -52.86
CA ASP A 597 107.65 1.83 -51.98
C ASP A 597 108.36 0.55 -52.44
N GLN A 598 107.62 -0.48 -52.89
CA GLN A 598 108.21 -1.68 -53.53
C GLN A 598 108.95 -1.32 -54.83
N GLN A 599 108.38 -0.45 -55.67
CA GLN A 599 109.05 0.04 -56.87
C GLN A 599 110.28 0.89 -56.53
N ARG A 600 110.21 1.70 -55.45
CA ARG A 600 111.34 2.47 -54.94
C ARG A 600 112.45 1.57 -54.44
N GLN A 601 112.13 0.52 -53.67
CA GLN A 601 113.12 -0.46 -53.22
C GLN A 601 113.77 -1.20 -54.40
N GLN A 602 113.02 -1.51 -55.46
CA GLN A 602 113.57 -2.05 -56.72
C GLN A 602 114.48 -1.05 -57.46
N GLN A 603 114.15 0.25 -57.41
CA GLN A 603 114.98 1.31 -58.00
C GLN A 603 116.21 1.66 -57.15
N GLU A 604 116.11 1.58 -55.82
CA GLU A 604 117.21 1.82 -54.87
C GLU A 604 118.23 0.67 -54.90
N GLN A 605 117.80 -0.57 -55.16
CA GLN A 605 118.75 -1.66 -55.49
C GLN A 605 119.56 -1.40 -56.78
N ARG A 606 119.13 -0.46 -57.64
CA ARG A 606 119.83 -0.09 -58.89
C ARG A 606 120.67 1.17 -58.80
N ARG A 607 120.70 1.90 -57.68
CA ARG A 607 121.49 3.15 -57.56
C ARG A 607 122.20 3.25 -56.22
N GLY A 608 123.54 3.22 -56.26
CA GLY A 608 124.41 3.59 -55.15
C GLY A 608 124.35 5.09 -54.81
N PRO A 609 124.80 5.50 -53.60
CA PRO A 609 124.56 6.82 -53.00
C PRO A 609 125.72 7.81 -53.31
N PRO A 610 125.76 9.05 -52.77
CA PRO A 610 124.74 10.04 -52.36
C PRO A 610 125.08 11.48 -52.89
N GLN A 611 124.33 12.53 -52.51
CA GLN A 611 124.93 13.75 -51.87
C GLN A 611 123.91 14.82 -51.44
N GLN A 612 124.26 15.45 -50.32
CA GLN A 612 123.60 16.51 -49.57
C GLN A 612 123.77 17.90 -50.21
N GLN A 613 122.77 18.76 -50.02
CA GLN A 613 122.80 20.24 -49.93
C GLN A 613 121.37 20.65 -49.46
N GLY A 614 121.10 21.55 -48.52
CA GLY A 614 121.88 22.65 -47.95
C GLY A 614 121.11 23.96 -48.17
N GLY A 615 120.50 24.52 -47.11
CA GLY A 615 119.92 25.88 -47.05
C GLY A 615 118.46 25.99 -47.53
N GLY A 616 117.58 26.79 -46.94
CA GLY A 616 117.68 27.79 -45.89
C GLY A 616 116.62 28.88 -46.10
N GLY A 617 115.94 29.33 -45.04
CA GLY A 617 115.46 30.70 -44.91
C GLY A 617 113.99 31.03 -45.21
N GLY A 618 113.24 31.32 -44.14
CA GLY A 618 112.64 32.66 -43.96
C GLY A 618 111.15 32.84 -44.29
N GLY A 619 110.41 33.46 -43.36
CA GLY A 619 109.17 34.17 -43.69
C GLY A 619 108.10 34.20 -42.61
N ASP A 620 108.21 35.17 -41.70
CA ASP A 620 107.23 35.56 -40.69
C ASP A 620 105.86 35.99 -41.26
N GLY A 621 104.81 35.86 -40.44
CA GLY A 621 103.49 36.44 -40.76
C GLY A 621 102.34 36.10 -39.80
N LYS A 622 102.40 36.59 -38.55
CA LYS A 622 101.19 36.90 -37.75
C LYS A 622 100.45 38.08 -38.43
N PRO A 623 99.11 38.29 -38.30
CA PRO A 623 98.51 38.55 -36.99
C PRO A 623 97.00 38.20 -36.75
N GLN A 624 96.70 38.10 -35.45
CA GLN A 624 95.56 38.63 -34.67
C GLN A 624 94.08 38.48 -35.08
N ARG A 625 93.36 37.75 -34.20
CA ARG A 625 92.17 38.14 -33.41
C ARG A 625 91.30 39.31 -33.88
N LYS A 626 90.00 39.03 -34.03
CA LYS A 626 88.89 39.85 -33.47
C LYS A 626 87.77 38.96 -32.93
N LEU A 627 87.52 39.08 -31.63
CA LEU A 627 86.22 38.91 -30.94
C LEU A 627 85.65 40.35 -30.74
N PRO A 628 84.47 40.61 -30.16
CA PRO A 628 83.28 39.77 -29.88
C PRO A 628 81.95 40.48 -30.32
N GLN A 629 80.78 39.88 -30.05
CA GLN A 629 79.73 40.45 -29.15
C GLN A 629 78.41 39.63 -29.20
N PRO A 630 77.69 39.49 -28.08
CA PRO A 630 76.38 38.87 -27.94
C PRO A 630 75.22 39.89 -27.83
N ASN A 631 73.97 39.37 -27.88
CA ASN A 631 72.64 39.93 -27.54
C ASN A 631 71.66 39.46 -28.64
N GLU A 632 70.42 39.03 -28.39
CA GLU A 632 69.49 39.06 -27.25
C GLU A 632 68.49 37.91 -27.44
#